data_AF-A0A369QYQ3-F1
#
_entry.id   AF-A0A369QYQ3-F1
#
_cell.length_a   1.000
_cell.length_b   1.000
_cell.length_c   1.000
_cell.angle_alpha   90.00
_cell.angle_beta   90.00
_cell.angle_gamma   90.00
#
_symmetry.space_group_name_H-M   'P 1'
#
loop_
_entity.id
_entity.type
_entity.pdbx_description
1 polymer ?
#
loop_
_entity_poly.entity_id
_entity_poly.type
_entity_poly.pdbx_seq_one_letter_code
_entity_poly.pdbx_strand_id
1 'polypeptide(L)'
;MSRGPGHLPLSAYATALEAAFLMQEAASVWALRAAALSGLRPLAPGEALRMVAEKPPAFAASAHAALDAALRGRRADEVMAAALRPLRREARANVARLSRTP
;
A
#
# COMPACT_ATOMS: atom_id res chain seq x y z
N MET A 1 31.79 2.25 11.26
CA MET A 1 31.56 3.72 11.35
C MET A 1 30.13 3.94 11.81
N SER A 2 29.95 4.17 13.11
CA SER A 2 28.66 4.44 13.75
C SER A 2 28.25 5.89 13.48
N ARG A 3 27.11 6.12 12.82
CA ARG A 3 26.50 7.46 12.67
C ARG A 3 25.43 7.62 13.75
N GLY A 4 25.57 8.66 14.57
CA GLY A 4 24.82 8.90 15.81
C GLY A 4 23.31 9.20 15.69
N PRO A 5 22.61 9.38 16.83
CA PRO A 5 21.16 9.23 16.99
C PRO A 5 20.35 10.50 16.64
N GLY A 6 20.58 11.12 15.48
CA GLY A 6 20.06 12.46 15.15
C GLY A 6 18.84 12.56 14.20
N HIS A 7 18.21 11.47 13.74
CA HIS A 7 17.16 11.54 12.69
C HIS A 7 15.89 10.70 12.97
N LEU A 8 15.79 10.14 14.17
CA LEU A 8 14.71 9.24 14.61
C LEU A 8 13.27 9.79 14.50
N PRO A 9 12.96 11.10 14.71
CA PRO A 9 11.56 11.54 14.70
C PRO A 9 11.01 11.77 13.29
N LEU A 10 11.79 12.32 12.36
CA LEU A 10 11.28 12.72 11.04
C LEU A 10 11.06 11.52 10.11
N SER A 11 11.95 10.52 10.12
CA SER A 11 11.78 9.32 9.29
C SER A 11 10.66 8.40 9.78
N ALA A 12 10.52 8.28 11.11
CA ALA A 12 9.41 7.57 11.73
C ALA A 12 8.07 8.27 11.42
N TYR A 13 8.03 9.60 11.50
CA TYR A 13 6.85 10.39 11.13
C TYR A 13 6.50 10.23 9.65
N ALA A 14 7.48 10.29 8.75
CA ALA A 14 7.27 10.06 7.32
C ALA A 14 6.70 8.65 7.05
N THR A 15 7.21 7.63 7.73
CA THR A 15 6.72 6.25 7.61
C THR A 15 5.28 6.12 8.14
N ALA A 16 4.97 6.77 9.27
CA ALA A 16 3.62 6.83 9.82
C ALA A 16 2.64 7.51 8.86
N LEU A 17 3.07 8.59 8.20
CA LEU A 17 2.27 9.24 7.15
C LEU A 17 2.08 8.32 5.94
N GLU A 18 3.11 7.59 5.49
CA GLU A 18 2.96 6.60 4.40
C GLU A 18 1.91 5.53 4.76
N ALA A 19 1.94 5.03 5.99
CA ALA A 19 0.96 4.08 6.49
C ALA A 19 -0.45 4.69 6.57
N ALA A 20 -0.57 5.93 7.05
CA ALA A 20 -1.85 6.65 7.11
C ALA A 20 -2.47 6.83 5.73
N PHE A 21 -1.67 7.22 4.73
CA PHE A 21 -2.14 7.32 3.35
C PHE A 21 -2.55 5.97 2.79
N LEU A 22 -1.77 4.91 3.03
CA LEU A 22 -2.14 3.55 2.63
C LEU A 22 -3.48 3.13 3.26
N MET A 23 -3.69 3.41 4.54
CA MET A 23 -4.96 3.10 5.21
C MET A 23 -6.13 3.86 4.60
N GLN A 24 -5.96 5.15 4.31
CA GLN A 24 -6.99 5.95 3.64
C GLN A 24 -7.31 5.41 2.24
N GLU A 25 -6.28 5.08 1.46
CA GLU A 25 -6.43 4.54 0.10
C GLU A 25 -7.11 3.15 0.15
N ALA A 26 -6.75 2.30 1.11
CA ALA A 26 -7.40 1.01 1.33
C ALA A 26 -8.87 1.16 1.75
N ALA A 27 -9.19 2.12 2.62
CA ALA A 27 -10.56 2.44 3.01
C ALA A 27 -11.40 2.91 1.81
N SER A 28 -10.83 3.73 0.92
CA SER A 28 -11.49 4.13 -0.33
C SER A 28 -11.74 2.94 -1.26
N VAL A 29 -10.78 2.05 -1.44
CA VAL A 29 -10.95 0.82 -2.23
C VAL A 29 -12.09 -0.03 -1.67
N TRP A 30 -12.14 -0.21 -0.35
CA TRP A 30 -13.21 -0.95 0.31
C TRP A 30 -14.57 -0.27 0.10
N ALA A 31 -14.68 1.04 0.35
CA ALA A 31 -15.93 1.78 0.18
C ALA A 31 -16.48 1.69 -1.26
N LEU A 32 -15.61 1.87 -2.26
CA LEU A 32 -16.01 1.79 -3.68
C LEU A 32 -16.49 0.39 -4.05
N ARG A 33 -15.86 -0.66 -3.52
CA ARG A 33 -16.24 -2.06 -3.76
C ARG A 33 -17.49 -2.46 -3.00
N ALA A 34 -17.65 -1.97 -1.76
CA ALA A 34 -18.86 -2.17 -0.96
C ALA A 34 -20.08 -1.53 -1.64
N ALA A 35 -19.93 -0.31 -2.17
CA ALA A 35 -20.97 0.35 -2.95
C ALA A 35 -21.37 -0.45 -4.21
N ALA A 36 -20.41 -1.07 -4.89
CA ALA A 36 -20.70 -1.91 -6.05
C ALA A 36 -21.45 -3.19 -5.66
N LEU A 37 -21.03 -3.83 -4.57
CA LEU A 37 -21.66 -5.04 -4.05
C LEU A 37 -23.06 -4.79 -3.47
N SER A 38 -23.33 -3.57 -2.95
CA SER A 38 -24.66 -3.18 -2.49
C SER A 38 -25.58 -2.71 -3.62
N GLY A 39 -25.11 -2.70 -4.87
CA GLY A 39 -25.88 -2.26 -6.04
C GLY A 39 -26.00 -0.74 -6.20
N LEU A 40 -25.28 0.06 -5.40
CA LEU A 40 -25.25 1.52 -5.54
C LEU A 40 -24.51 1.98 -6.79
N ARG A 41 -23.72 1.08 -7.39
CA ARG A 41 -23.00 1.30 -8.65
C ARG A 41 -22.78 -0.02 -9.38
N PRO A 42 -22.58 -0.02 -10.71
CA PRO A 42 -22.23 -1.23 -11.45
C PRO A 42 -20.91 -1.86 -10.96
N LEU A 43 -20.81 -3.18 -11.07
CA LEU A 43 -19.55 -3.90 -10.91
C LEU A 43 -19.03 -4.31 -12.29
N ALA A 44 -17.85 -3.83 -12.65
CA ALA A 44 -17.25 -4.18 -13.94
C ALA A 44 -17.04 -5.71 -14.07
N PRO A 45 -17.26 -6.28 -15.27
CA PRO A 45 -16.99 -7.70 -15.51
C PRO A 45 -15.56 -8.08 -15.11
N GLY A 46 -15.41 -9.14 -14.32
CA GLY A 46 -14.13 -9.64 -13.87
C GLY A 46 -13.45 -8.84 -12.74
N GLU A 47 -14.03 -7.71 -12.28
CA GLU A 47 -13.43 -6.92 -11.19
C GLU A 47 -13.29 -7.76 -9.91
N ALA A 48 -14.29 -8.59 -9.57
CA ALA A 48 -14.24 -9.49 -8.41
C ALA A 48 -13.00 -10.42 -8.42
N LEU A 49 -12.70 -11.02 -9.56
CA LEU A 49 -11.51 -11.86 -9.73
C LEU A 49 -10.22 -11.03 -9.59
N ARG A 50 -10.22 -9.84 -10.20
CA ARG A 50 -9.08 -8.93 -10.16
C ARG A 50 -8.76 -8.48 -8.73
N MET A 51 -9.77 -8.22 -7.88
CA MET A 51 -9.57 -7.84 -6.47
C MET A 51 -8.70 -8.83 -5.69
N VAL A 52 -8.83 -10.12 -6.01
CA VAL A 52 -8.11 -11.20 -5.35
C VAL A 52 -6.74 -11.39 -6.02
N ALA A 53 -6.72 -11.38 -7.36
CA ALA A 53 -5.50 -11.57 -8.14
C ALA A 53 -4.43 -10.49 -7.90
N GLU A 54 -4.84 -9.27 -7.53
CA GLU A 54 -3.92 -8.16 -7.23
C GLU A 54 -3.12 -8.36 -5.92
N LYS A 55 -3.64 -9.14 -4.96
CA LYS A 55 -3.04 -9.22 -3.62
C LYS A 55 -1.68 -9.95 -3.63
N PRO A 56 -1.55 -11.19 -4.15
CA PRO A 56 -0.28 -11.92 -4.10
C PRO A 56 0.92 -11.15 -4.67
N PRO A 57 0.86 -10.55 -5.89
CA PRO A 57 2.00 -9.81 -6.42
C PRO A 57 2.32 -8.54 -5.61
N ALA A 58 1.32 -7.85 -5.06
CA ALA A 58 1.54 -6.67 -4.22
C ALA A 58 2.27 -7.03 -2.92
N PHE A 59 1.86 -8.12 -2.25
CA PHE A 59 2.51 -8.62 -1.04
C PHE A 59 3.90 -9.19 -1.33
N ALA A 60 4.08 -9.90 -2.45
CA ALA A 60 5.40 -10.39 -2.86
C ALA A 60 6.37 -9.23 -3.10
N ALA A 61 5.92 -8.16 -3.79
CA ALA A 61 6.72 -6.95 -4.00
C ALA A 61 7.05 -6.24 -2.69
N SER A 62 6.11 -6.17 -1.75
CA SER A 62 6.32 -5.63 -0.40
C SER A 62 7.38 -6.43 0.36
N ALA A 63 7.25 -7.76 0.38
CA ALA A 63 8.19 -8.66 1.06
C ALA A 63 9.59 -8.59 0.44
N HIS A 64 9.69 -8.57 -0.89
CA HIS A 64 10.96 -8.38 -1.58
C HIS A 64 11.60 -7.05 -1.23
N ALA A 65 10.86 -5.94 -1.28
CA ALA A 65 11.40 -4.62 -0.94
C ALA A 65 11.88 -4.53 0.51
N ALA A 66 11.14 -5.15 1.45
CA ALA A 66 11.53 -5.23 2.85
C ALA A 66 12.82 -6.05 3.04
N LEU A 67 12.88 -7.24 2.44
CA LEU A 67 14.05 -8.12 2.51
C LEU A 67 15.28 -7.45 1.89
N ASP A 68 15.12 -6.84 0.72
CA ASP A 68 16.17 -6.15 -0.02
C ASP A 68 16.70 -4.92 0.75
N ALA A 69 15.85 -4.21 1.49
CA ALA A 69 16.27 -3.15 2.41
C ALA A 69 17.02 -3.72 3.63
N ALA A 70 16.50 -4.80 4.23
CA ALA A 70 17.11 -5.43 5.40
C ALA A 70 18.50 -6.00 5.10
N LEU A 71 18.67 -6.70 3.96
CA LEU A 71 19.95 -7.24 3.51
C LEU A 71 21.00 -6.15 3.25
N ARG A 72 20.57 -4.94 2.90
CA ARG A 72 21.46 -3.77 2.77
C ARG A 72 21.77 -3.06 4.09
N GLY A 73 21.36 -3.63 5.23
CA GLY A 73 21.61 -3.07 6.55
C GLY A 73 20.87 -1.76 6.80
N ARG A 74 19.73 -1.56 6.12
CA ARG A 74 18.85 -0.40 6.37
C ARG A 74 18.26 -0.46 7.78
N ARG A 75 17.93 0.71 8.32
CA ARG A 75 17.29 0.81 9.63
C ARG A 75 15.85 0.27 9.58
N ALA A 76 15.31 -0.14 10.73
CA ALA A 76 13.99 -0.78 10.80
C ALA A 76 12.83 0.09 10.24
N ASP A 77 12.89 1.41 10.44
CA ASP A 77 11.95 2.38 9.88
C ASP A 77 12.04 2.45 8.35
N GLU A 78 13.26 2.41 7.80
CA GLU A 78 13.48 2.38 6.34
C GLU A 78 13.03 1.06 5.71
N VAL A 79 13.22 -0.07 6.42
CA VAL A 79 12.70 -1.38 6.00
C VAL A 79 11.17 -1.36 5.96
N MET A 80 10.53 -0.79 6.98
CA MET A 80 9.08 -0.63 7.01
C MET A 80 8.59 0.28 5.87
N ALA A 81 9.24 1.41 5.65
CA ALA A 81 8.91 2.29 4.53
C ALA A 81 9.06 1.57 3.18
N ALA A 82 10.12 0.77 3.00
CA ALA A 82 10.30 -0.04 1.80
C ALA A 82 9.18 -1.08 1.61
N ALA A 83 8.69 -1.68 2.70
CA ALA A 83 7.56 -2.61 2.67
C ALA A 83 6.23 -1.93 2.30
N LEU A 84 5.99 -0.71 2.79
CA LEU A 84 4.72 0.01 2.59
C LEU A 84 4.55 0.55 1.16
N ARG A 85 5.64 0.98 0.52
CA ARG A 85 5.60 1.65 -0.80
C ARG A 85 4.91 0.83 -1.90
N PRO A 86 5.21 -0.47 -2.10
CA PRO A 86 4.51 -1.28 -3.09
C PRO A 86 3.01 -1.39 -2.83
N LEU A 87 2.61 -1.57 -1.56
CA LEU A 87 1.21 -1.67 -1.16
C LEU A 87 0.46 -0.37 -1.44
N ARG A 88 1.07 0.77 -1.09
CA ARG A 88 0.49 2.10 -1.32
C ARG A 88 0.32 2.40 -2.82
N ARG A 89 1.31 2.02 -3.63
CA ARG A 89 1.23 2.16 -5.09
C ARG A 89 0.01 1.42 -5.65
N GLU A 90 -0.22 0.19 -5.22
CA GLU A 90 -1.38 -0.58 -5.67
C GLU A 90 -2.70 -0.05 -5.12
N ALA A 91 -2.75 0.36 -3.85
CA ALA A 91 -3.95 0.97 -3.28
C ALA A 91 -4.35 2.23 -4.05
N ARG A 92 -3.39 3.10 -4.40
CA ARG A 92 -3.61 4.28 -5.25
C ARG A 92 -4.10 3.92 -6.64
N ALA A 93 -3.47 2.94 -7.29
CA ALA A 93 -3.87 2.49 -8.62
C ALA A 93 -5.32 1.95 -8.60
N ASN A 94 -5.69 1.25 -7.53
CA ASN A 94 -7.03 0.75 -7.32
C ASN A 94 -8.05 1.87 -7.11
N VAL A 95 -7.77 2.84 -6.24
CA VAL A 95 -8.63 4.02 -6.08
C VAL A 95 -8.82 4.73 -7.42
N ALA A 96 -7.71 5.03 -8.12
CA ALA A 96 -7.76 5.74 -9.39
C ALA A 96 -8.59 5.01 -10.46
N ARG A 97 -8.53 3.68 -10.50
CA ARG A 97 -9.31 2.86 -11.43
C ARG A 97 -10.77 2.78 -11.02
N LEU A 98 -11.05 2.40 -9.78
CA LEU A 98 -12.41 2.24 -9.25
C LEU A 98 -13.20 3.54 -9.25
N SER A 99 -12.54 4.69 -9.15
CA SER A 99 -13.19 5.99 -9.29
C SER A 99 -13.56 6.35 -10.74
N ARG A 100 -13.02 5.66 -11.74
CA ARG A 100 -13.27 5.92 -13.17
C ARG A 100 -14.16 4.87 -13.84
N THR A 101 -14.23 3.67 -13.28
CA THR A 101 -15.04 2.58 -13.81
C THR A 101 -16.37 2.54 -13.08
N PRO A 102 -17.47 3.11 -13.61
CA PRO A 102 -18.77 3.14 -12.92
C PRO A 102 -19.21 1.76 -12.45
#